data_AF-D5FT64-F1
#
_entry.id   AF-D5FT64-F1
#
_cell.length_a   1.000
_cell.length_b   1.000
_cell.length_c   1.000
_cell.angle_alpha   90.00
_cell.angle_beta   90.00
_cell.angle_gamma   90.00
#
_symmetry.space_group_name_H-M   'P 1'
#
loop_
_entity.id
_entity.type
_entity.pdbx_description
1 polymer ?
#
loop_
_entity_poly.entity_id
_entity_poly.type
_entity_poly.pdbx_seq_one_letter_code
_entity_poly.pdbx_strand_id
1 'polypeptide(L)'
;VMSMYALLRSSQTPPTEEQIEESLAGNLCRCTGYRPIVDAFRVFAKTNDALYVDISSLSLQEGEVVCPSTGKPCSCGSKTVNDIDTSDQSICTTRHKPTSYSEVDGSTYTDKELIFPPELLLRKLTPLNLSGSGGLKWYRPLTLKHVLELKEKYPNAKLLIGNTEVGIEMRLKKMRYQVLISVTHVPELNMLNVKEDGIEIGAAVRLTELLNLFREVATQRPAHETSACKAFIEQLKWFAGTQIKNVASVGGNVCTASPISDLNPLWMAARAKFRIINSSGNVRNTLAENFFLGYRKVDLAGDEILLSIFLPWTRPFEFVKEFKQAHRREDDIAIVNAGMRVCLEEKGEEWVVSDASFAYGGVAPLSLCANKTKEFLIGKKWNQIVLQNALNVLQTDIVLKEDAPGGMVEFR
;
A
#
# COMPACT_ATOMS: atom_id res chain seq x y z
N VAL A 1 -20.52 1.80 1.30
CA VAL A 1 -21.10 3.03 0.72
C VAL A 1 -20.03 4.08 0.48
N MET A 2 -19.48 4.76 1.50
CA MET A 2 -18.55 5.88 1.29
C MET A 2 -17.28 5.52 0.49
N SER A 3 -16.72 4.32 0.64
CA SER A 3 -15.57 3.88 -0.18
C SER A 3 -15.92 3.83 -1.68
N MET A 4 -17.07 3.25 -2.01
CA MET A 4 -17.55 3.19 -3.39
C MET A 4 -17.91 4.58 -3.92
N TYR A 5 -18.60 5.40 -3.13
CA TYR A 5 -18.91 6.78 -3.49
C TYR A 5 -17.64 7.57 -3.83
N ALA A 6 -16.61 7.49 -2.99
CA ALA A 6 -15.33 8.16 -3.25
C ALA A 6 -14.65 7.63 -4.54
N LEU A 7 -14.67 6.32 -4.77
CA LEU A 7 -14.14 5.71 -5.99
C LEU A 7 -14.85 6.27 -7.24
N LEU A 8 -16.18 6.23 -7.26
CA LEU A 8 -17.00 6.75 -8.37
C LEU A 8 -16.71 8.23 -8.62
N ARG A 9 -16.64 9.07 -7.58
CA ARG A 9 -16.33 10.50 -7.72
C ARG A 9 -14.92 10.79 -8.22
N SER A 10 -13.98 9.86 -8.01
CA SER A 10 -12.59 9.99 -8.45
C SER A 10 -12.32 9.37 -9.83
N SER A 11 -13.27 8.62 -10.38
CA SER A 11 -13.09 7.87 -11.62
C SER A 11 -13.62 8.67 -12.81
N GLN A 12 -12.80 8.85 -13.84
CA GLN A 12 -13.22 9.52 -15.08
C GLN A 12 -14.01 8.59 -16.01
N THR A 13 -13.76 7.29 -15.88
CA THR A 13 -14.45 6.21 -16.59
C THR A 13 -15.05 5.24 -15.58
N PRO A 14 -16.03 4.41 -15.95
CA PRO A 14 -16.52 3.36 -15.07
C PRO A 14 -15.37 2.52 -14.50
N PRO A 15 -15.30 2.31 -13.17
CA PRO A 15 -14.21 1.56 -12.54
C PRO A 15 -14.16 0.11 -13.02
N THR A 16 -13.02 -0.54 -12.87
CA THR A 16 -12.91 -2.00 -13.06
C THR A 16 -13.35 -2.74 -11.80
N GLU A 17 -13.65 -4.04 -11.92
CA GLU A 17 -13.95 -4.87 -10.74
C GLU A 17 -12.78 -4.86 -9.73
N GLU A 18 -11.53 -4.89 -10.23
CA GLU A 18 -10.34 -4.82 -9.36
C GLU A 18 -10.27 -3.51 -8.58
N GLN A 19 -10.63 -2.37 -9.19
CA GLN A 19 -10.67 -1.09 -8.49
C GLN A 19 -11.77 -1.04 -7.41
N ILE A 20 -12.92 -1.68 -7.68
CA ILE A 20 -14.00 -1.82 -6.70
C ILE A 20 -13.51 -2.65 -5.50
N GLU A 21 -12.89 -3.81 -5.75
CA GLU A 21 -12.31 -4.64 -4.69
C GLU A 21 -11.24 -3.88 -3.88
N GLU A 22 -10.30 -3.19 -4.56
CA GLU A 22 -9.26 -2.39 -3.90
C GLU A 22 -9.85 -1.26 -3.02
N SER A 23 -10.97 -0.66 -3.44
CA SER A 23 -11.66 0.36 -2.64
C SER A 23 -12.30 -0.20 -1.35
N LEU A 24 -12.64 -1.49 -1.34
CA LEU A 24 -13.28 -2.19 -0.22
C LEU A 24 -12.29 -2.88 0.72
N ALA A 25 -11.02 -3.05 0.32
CA ALA A 25 -10.01 -3.77 1.09
C ALA A 25 -9.85 -3.27 2.54
N GLY A 26 -10.10 -1.98 2.80
CA GLY A 26 -10.07 -1.39 4.15
C GLY A 26 -11.38 -1.43 4.94
N ASN A 27 -12.42 -2.09 4.43
CA ASN A 27 -13.74 -2.13 5.05
C ASN A 27 -14.02 -3.53 5.60
N LEU A 28 -14.27 -3.64 6.91
CA LEU A 28 -14.64 -4.91 7.56
C LEU A 28 -16.15 -5.08 7.69
N CYS A 29 -16.69 -6.21 7.21
CA CYS A 29 -18.08 -6.61 7.41
C CYS A 29 -18.15 -8.03 7.97
N ARG A 30 -18.83 -8.20 9.11
CA ARG A 30 -18.91 -9.50 9.80
C ARG A 30 -20.13 -10.35 9.40
N CYS A 31 -21.12 -9.74 8.74
CA CYS A 31 -22.43 -10.38 8.54
C CYS A 31 -22.63 -10.93 7.13
N THR A 32 -22.27 -10.16 6.09
CA THR A 32 -22.70 -10.44 4.71
C THR A 32 -21.82 -11.42 3.96
N GLY A 33 -20.62 -11.71 4.47
CA GLY A 33 -19.59 -12.42 3.71
C GLY A 33 -19.15 -11.69 2.43
N TYR A 34 -19.38 -10.37 2.35
CA TYR A 34 -19.09 -9.44 1.24
C TYR A 34 -19.77 -9.69 -0.10
N ARG A 35 -20.12 -10.93 -0.45
CA ARG A 35 -20.74 -11.27 -1.74
C ARG A 35 -21.85 -10.30 -2.18
N PRO A 36 -22.92 -10.06 -1.38
CA PRO A 36 -23.99 -9.17 -1.83
C PRO A 36 -23.56 -7.69 -1.97
N ILE A 37 -22.49 -7.27 -1.28
CA ILE A 37 -21.94 -5.91 -1.40
C ILE A 37 -21.19 -5.75 -2.71
N VAL A 38 -20.34 -6.73 -3.05
CA VAL A 38 -19.60 -6.75 -4.31
C VAL A 38 -20.56 -6.86 -5.49
N ASP A 39 -21.54 -7.77 -5.43
CA ASP A 39 -22.57 -7.92 -6.45
C ASP A 39 -23.35 -6.62 -6.68
N ALA A 40 -23.66 -5.87 -5.61
CA ALA A 40 -24.34 -4.57 -5.73
C ALA A 40 -23.47 -3.48 -6.36
N PHE A 41 -22.15 -3.53 -6.23
CA PHE A 41 -21.25 -2.53 -6.81
C PHE A 41 -20.77 -2.86 -8.22
N ARG A 42 -20.84 -4.12 -8.63
CA ARG A 42 -20.51 -4.55 -10.00
C ARG A 42 -21.29 -3.82 -11.09
N VAL A 43 -22.50 -3.34 -10.80
CA VAL A 43 -23.31 -2.54 -11.74
C VAL A 43 -22.62 -1.25 -12.19
N PHE A 44 -21.62 -0.79 -11.44
CA PHE A 44 -20.81 0.38 -11.83
C PHE A 44 -19.52 -0.01 -12.58
N ALA A 45 -19.23 -1.30 -12.71
CA ALA A 45 -18.03 -1.77 -13.36
C ALA A 45 -18.14 -1.67 -14.88
N LYS A 46 -17.00 -1.51 -15.56
CA LYS A 46 -16.93 -1.66 -17.03
C LYS A 46 -17.02 -3.14 -17.42
N THR A 47 -18.17 -3.78 -17.26
CA THR A 47 -18.43 -5.15 -17.71
C THR A 47 -19.30 -5.17 -18.96
N ASN A 48 -19.08 -6.15 -19.83
CA ASN A 48 -20.04 -6.50 -20.85
C ASN A 48 -21.18 -7.24 -20.14
N ASP A 49 -22.23 -6.51 -19.77
CA ASP A 49 -23.33 -7.03 -18.95
C ASP A 49 -24.16 -8.12 -19.65
N ALA A 50 -23.79 -8.53 -20.87
CA ALA A 50 -24.44 -9.60 -21.64
C ALA A 50 -24.69 -10.89 -20.84
N LEU A 51 -23.88 -11.22 -19.81
CA LEU A 51 -24.13 -12.39 -18.97
C LEU A 51 -25.29 -12.22 -17.95
N TYR A 52 -25.76 -11.00 -17.73
CA TYR A 52 -26.81 -10.66 -16.75
C TYR A 52 -28.03 -9.95 -17.36
N VAL A 53 -27.88 -9.25 -18.49
CA VAL A 53 -29.05 -8.71 -19.23
C VAL A 53 -29.78 -9.80 -20.01
N ASP A 54 -29.12 -10.91 -20.36
CA ASP A 54 -29.69 -11.92 -21.25
C ASP A 54 -30.49 -13.03 -20.54
N ILE A 55 -30.70 -12.93 -19.22
CA ILE A 55 -31.62 -13.83 -18.50
C ILE A 55 -33.09 -13.52 -18.86
N SER A 56 -33.39 -12.34 -19.40
CA SER A 56 -34.72 -12.06 -19.97
C SER A 56 -34.91 -12.58 -21.40
N SER A 57 -33.84 -12.96 -22.10
CA SER A 57 -33.87 -13.30 -23.54
C SER A 57 -33.38 -14.71 -23.88
N LEU A 58 -32.77 -15.44 -22.94
CA LEU A 58 -32.61 -16.88 -23.06
C LEU A 58 -33.90 -17.58 -22.65
N SER A 59 -34.65 -18.02 -23.67
CA SER A 59 -35.65 -19.08 -23.58
C SER A 59 -35.02 -20.37 -23.07
N LEU A 60 -34.77 -20.44 -21.76
CA LEU A 60 -34.46 -21.68 -21.07
C LEU A 60 -35.69 -22.58 -21.22
N GLN A 61 -35.50 -23.69 -21.94
CA GLN A 61 -36.43 -24.81 -21.92
C GLN A 61 -36.68 -25.19 -20.45
N GLU A 62 -37.95 -25.40 -20.13
CA GLU A 62 -38.41 -25.73 -18.78
C GLU A 62 -37.57 -26.87 -18.17
N GLY A 63 -36.78 -26.60 -17.12
CA GLY A 63 -36.26 -27.65 -16.24
C GLY A 63 -34.81 -27.54 -15.76
N GLU A 64 -33.93 -26.72 -16.33
CA GLU A 64 -32.53 -26.67 -15.88
C GLU A 64 -32.28 -25.61 -14.79
N VAL A 65 -31.99 -26.07 -13.56
CA VAL A 65 -31.60 -25.21 -12.44
C VAL A 65 -30.09 -24.99 -12.44
N VAL A 66 -29.66 -23.74 -12.62
CA VAL A 66 -28.24 -23.34 -12.53
C VAL A 66 -27.86 -23.08 -11.06
N CYS A 67 -26.73 -23.65 -10.62
CA CYS A 67 -26.26 -23.52 -9.24
C CYS A 67 -25.70 -22.11 -8.95
N PRO A 68 -26.20 -21.41 -7.90
CA PRO A 68 -25.72 -20.07 -7.53
C PRO A 68 -24.25 -20.02 -7.08
N SER A 69 -23.67 -21.17 -6.72
CA SER A 69 -22.29 -21.26 -6.24
C SER A 69 -21.28 -21.53 -7.35
N THR A 70 -21.71 -22.10 -8.49
CA THR A 70 -20.79 -22.55 -9.55
C THR A 70 -21.13 -22.02 -10.94
N GLY A 71 -22.31 -21.43 -11.15
CA GLY A 71 -22.74 -20.92 -12.46
C GLY A 71 -22.94 -22.02 -13.51
N LYS A 72 -23.00 -23.29 -13.11
CA LYS A 72 -23.22 -24.46 -13.98
C LYS A 72 -24.54 -25.16 -13.65
N PRO A 73 -25.15 -25.92 -14.58
CA PRO A 73 -26.32 -26.75 -14.29
C PRO A 73 -26.05 -27.70 -13.12
N CYS A 74 -26.90 -27.72 -12.09
CA CYS A 74 -26.81 -28.71 -11.00
C CYS A 74 -28.11 -29.49 -10.85
N SER A 75 -27.96 -30.75 -10.45
CA SER A 75 -29.06 -31.65 -10.07
C SER A 75 -29.52 -31.44 -8.63
N CYS A 76 -29.12 -30.33 -8.00
CA CYS A 76 -29.27 -30.08 -6.57
C CYS A 76 -30.65 -29.47 -6.18
N GLY A 77 -31.57 -29.37 -7.14
CA GLY A 77 -32.98 -29.05 -6.90
C GLY A 77 -33.77 -30.27 -6.43
N SER A 78 -34.44 -30.13 -5.29
CA SER A 78 -35.27 -31.16 -4.64
C SER A 78 -36.30 -31.79 -5.59
N LYS A 79 -36.28 -33.12 -5.68
CA LYS A 79 -37.35 -33.91 -6.30
C LYS A 79 -38.67 -33.65 -5.56
N THR A 80 -39.70 -33.27 -6.31
CA THR A 80 -41.08 -33.13 -5.83
C THR A 80 -41.58 -34.46 -5.27
N VAL A 81 -41.86 -34.51 -3.97
CA VAL A 81 -42.69 -35.55 -3.37
C VAL A 81 -44.04 -34.89 -3.09
N ASN A 82 -45.05 -35.36 -3.81
CA ASN A 82 -46.45 -35.07 -3.51
C ASN A 82 -46.75 -35.67 -2.14
N ASP A 83 -47.26 -34.88 -1.19
CA ASP A 83 -48.48 -35.21 -0.48
C ASP A 83 -49.01 -34.03 0.36
N ILE A 84 -50.34 -34.00 0.35
CA ILE A 84 -51.32 -33.13 1.00
C ILE A 84 -51.03 -32.91 2.49
N ASP A 85 -50.96 -31.65 2.96
CA ASP A 85 -51.88 -31.10 3.97
C ASP A 85 -51.53 -29.65 4.39
N THR A 86 -52.58 -28.96 4.81
CA THR A 86 -52.69 -27.58 5.29
C THR A 86 -51.77 -27.23 6.46
N SER A 87 -51.02 -26.13 6.35
CA SER A 87 -50.88 -25.04 7.34
C SER A 87 -49.67 -24.15 7.04
N ASP A 88 -49.84 -22.86 7.35
CA ASP A 88 -48.91 -21.76 7.16
C ASP A 88 -47.42 -22.09 7.38
N GLN A 89 -46.62 -22.00 6.33
CA GLN A 89 -45.19 -21.72 6.41
C GLN A 89 -44.72 -21.03 5.12
N SER A 90 -44.81 -19.71 5.13
CA SER A 90 -44.16 -18.83 4.14
C SER A 90 -42.63 -18.91 4.31
N ILE A 91 -42.02 -19.94 3.73
CA ILE A 91 -40.57 -20.12 3.67
C ILE A 91 -40.07 -19.56 2.34
N CYS A 92 -39.70 -18.28 2.39
CA CYS A 92 -38.50 -17.67 1.78
C CYS A 92 -37.93 -18.28 0.48
N THR A 93 -38.74 -18.37 -0.58
CA THR A 93 -38.28 -18.66 -1.96
C THR A 93 -38.33 -17.44 -2.87
N THR A 94 -38.26 -16.23 -2.30
CA THR A 94 -37.97 -15.03 -3.08
C THR A 94 -36.48 -15.02 -3.42
N ARG A 95 -36.13 -15.67 -4.53
CA ARG A 95 -34.92 -15.32 -5.30
C ARG A 95 -34.94 -13.80 -5.39
N HIS A 96 -33.93 -13.14 -4.83
CA HIS A 96 -33.82 -11.69 -4.90
C HIS A 96 -33.70 -11.35 -6.38
N LYS A 97 -34.81 -10.97 -7.02
CA LYS A 97 -34.75 -10.30 -8.31
C LYS A 97 -33.97 -9.01 -8.05
N PRO A 98 -32.93 -8.69 -8.85
CA PRO A 98 -32.31 -7.38 -8.79
C PRO A 98 -33.44 -6.37 -9.03
N THR A 99 -33.91 -5.76 -7.95
CA THR A 99 -34.94 -4.75 -8.03
C THR A 99 -34.15 -3.46 -8.06
N SER A 100 -33.92 -2.91 -9.26
CA SER A 100 -33.34 -1.59 -9.38
C SER A 100 -34.35 -0.60 -8.83
N TYR A 101 -34.16 -0.16 -7.59
CA TYR A 101 -34.89 0.97 -7.01
C TYR A 101 -34.35 2.32 -7.50
N SER A 102 -33.40 2.29 -8.43
CA SER A 102 -32.79 3.44 -9.07
C SER A 102 -33.24 3.49 -10.53
N GLU A 103 -33.83 4.61 -10.96
CA GLU A 103 -34.09 4.91 -12.39
C GLU A 103 -32.79 5.10 -13.19
N VAL A 104 -31.63 5.01 -12.53
CA VAL A 104 -30.30 5.25 -13.08
C VAL A 104 -29.66 3.90 -13.38
N ASP A 105 -29.30 3.61 -14.64
CA ASP A 105 -28.69 2.32 -15.06
C ASP A 105 -27.26 2.08 -14.53
N GLY A 106 -26.76 2.98 -13.67
CA GLY A 106 -25.36 3.00 -13.23
C GLY A 106 -24.45 3.89 -14.10
N SER A 107 -24.89 4.33 -15.28
CA SER A 107 -24.13 5.23 -16.17
C SER A 107 -24.26 6.73 -15.85
N THR A 108 -25.30 7.16 -15.13
CA THR A 108 -25.67 8.58 -14.93
C THR A 108 -25.62 9.03 -13.46
N TYR A 109 -24.65 8.52 -12.68
CA TYR A 109 -24.46 8.93 -11.27
C TYR A 109 -23.86 10.33 -11.09
N THR A 110 -23.34 10.98 -12.15
CA THR A 110 -22.58 12.23 -12.03
C THR A 110 -23.42 13.51 -12.02
N ASP A 111 -24.68 13.45 -12.49
CA ASP A 111 -25.44 14.65 -12.85
C ASP A 111 -26.08 15.38 -11.66
N LYS A 112 -26.17 14.74 -10.49
CA LYS A 112 -26.80 15.29 -9.26
C LYS A 112 -25.90 15.16 -8.03
N GLU A 113 -24.61 15.40 -8.22
CA GLU A 113 -23.63 15.28 -7.15
C GLU A 113 -23.49 16.54 -6.29
N LEU A 114 -22.99 16.38 -5.07
CA LEU A 114 -22.69 17.50 -4.19
C LEU A 114 -21.65 18.41 -4.84
N ILE A 115 -21.99 19.70 -4.97
CA ILE A 115 -21.06 20.73 -5.43
C ILE A 115 -19.95 20.93 -4.40
N PHE A 116 -18.74 21.23 -4.87
CA PHE A 116 -17.67 21.65 -3.97
C PHE A 116 -18.01 23.06 -3.40
N PRO A 117 -17.93 23.29 -2.08
CA PRO A 117 -18.29 24.57 -1.49
C PRO A 117 -17.49 25.75 -2.10
N PRO A 118 -18.16 26.74 -2.73
CA PRO A 118 -17.46 27.84 -3.42
C PRO A 118 -16.56 28.67 -2.49
N GLU A 119 -16.94 28.83 -1.23
CA GLU A 119 -16.14 29.52 -0.21
C GLU A 119 -14.75 28.90 -0.01
N LEU A 120 -14.65 27.56 -0.14
CA LEU A 120 -13.39 26.85 0.01
C LEU A 120 -12.47 27.02 -1.21
N LEU A 121 -13.02 27.22 -2.42
CA LEU A 121 -12.23 27.52 -3.63
C LEU A 121 -11.53 28.87 -3.53
N LEU A 122 -12.21 29.84 -2.90
CA LEU A 122 -11.69 31.21 -2.73
C LEU A 122 -10.73 31.34 -1.53
N ARG A 123 -10.66 30.32 -0.67
CA ARG A 123 -9.89 30.38 0.56
C ARG A 123 -8.39 30.29 0.27
N LYS A 124 -7.67 31.37 0.56
CA LYS A 124 -6.20 31.37 0.53
C LYS A 124 -5.65 30.54 1.69
N LEU A 125 -4.69 29.67 1.39
CA LEU A 125 -3.97 28.92 2.42
C LEU A 125 -3.16 29.88 3.29
N THR A 126 -3.31 29.75 4.60
CA THR A 126 -2.57 30.52 5.60
C THR A 126 -1.83 29.59 6.56
N PRO A 127 -0.65 29.99 7.08
CA PRO A 127 -0.03 29.27 8.18
C PRO A 127 -0.96 29.27 9.41
N LEU A 128 -0.98 28.17 10.17
CA LEU A 128 -1.78 28.08 11.39
C LEU A 128 -0.91 27.75 12.60
N ASN A 129 -1.30 28.30 13.75
CA ASN A 129 -0.77 27.97 15.06
C ASN A 129 -1.97 27.85 16.02
N LEU A 130 -2.25 26.63 16.47
CA LEU A 130 -3.36 26.32 17.34
C LEU A 130 -2.84 25.82 18.68
N SER A 131 -3.52 26.20 19.76
CA SER A 131 -3.25 25.68 21.10
C SER A 131 -4.41 24.77 21.53
N GLY A 132 -4.07 23.56 21.97
CA GLY A 132 -5.00 22.57 22.51
C GLY A 132 -4.91 22.47 24.03
N SER A 133 -5.70 21.56 24.59
CA SER A 133 -5.66 21.25 26.02
C SER A 133 -4.29 20.71 26.45
N GLY A 134 -3.92 20.95 27.71
CA GLY A 134 -2.68 20.43 28.29
C GLY A 134 -1.38 21.02 27.71
N GLY A 135 -1.45 22.19 27.07
CA GLY A 135 -0.28 22.89 26.51
C GLY A 135 0.12 22.43 25.11
N LEU A 136 -0.67 21.55 24.48
CA LEU A 136 -0.43 21.07 23.12
C LEU A 136 -0.39 22.24 22.13
N LYS A 137 0.65 22.31 21.31
CA LYS A 137 0.75 23.25 20.20
C LYS A 137 0.72 22.49 18.87
N TRP A 138 -0.09 22.97 17.94
CA TRP A 138 -0.17 22.44 16.58
C TRP A 138 0.13 23.53 15.56
N TYR A 139 1.14 23.31 14.74
CA TYR A 139 1.58 24.23 13.71
C TYR A 139 1.28 23.65 12.32
N ARG A 140 0.87 24.52 11.38
CA ARG A 140 0.80 24.22 9.95
C ARG A 140 1.60 25.26 9.18
N PRO A 141 2.92 25.08 9.02
CA PRO A 141 3.71 25.88 8.09
C PRO A 141 3.30 25.64 6.63
N LEU A 142 3.60 26.61 5.77
CA LEU A 142 3.39 26.53 4.31
C LEU A 142 4.71 26.53 3.51
N THR A 143 5.85 26.68 4.18
CA THR A 143 7.18 26.76 3.55
C THR A 143 8.14 25.84 4.29
N LEU A 144 9.10 25.28 3.56
CA LEU A 144 10.15 24.45 4.17
C LEU A 144 10.93 25.23 5.23
N LYS A 145 11.26 26.50 4.97
CA LYS A 145 11.94 27.38 5.93
C LYS A 145 11.25 27.41 7.30
N HIS A 146 9.93 27.60 7.34
CA HIS A 146 9.21 27.62 8.62
C HIS A 146 9.18 26.25 9.31
N VAL A 147 9.20 25.14 8.56
CA VAL A 147 9.34 23.79 9.16
C VAL A 147 10.69 23.68 9.87
N LEU A 148 11.77 24.11 9.21
CA LEU A 148 13.13 24.05 9.75
C LEU A 148 13.28 24.93 10.99
N GLU A 149 12.77 26.16 10.98
CA GLU A 149 12.75 27.04 12.15
C GLU A 149 11.96 26.44 13.33
N LEU A 150 10.81 25.80 13.05
CA LEU A 150 10.03 25.12 14.08
C LEU A 150 10.76 23.88 14.62
N LYS A 151 11.50 23.17 13.77
CA LYS A 151 12.28 21.99 14.15
C LYS A 151 13.50 22.35 14.97
N GLU A 152 14.17 23.46 14.65
CA GLU A 152 15.23 24.05 15.47
C GLU A 152 14.71 24.46 16.85
N LYS A 153 13.58 25.19 16.87
CA LYS A 153 12.95 25.64 18.12
C LYS A 153 12.42 24.49 18.97
N TYR A 154 11.92 23.44 18.34
CA TYR A 154 11.34 22.28 19.00
C TYR A 154 11.92 20.98 18.43
N PRO A 155 13.14 20.59 18.81
CA PRO A 155 13.80 19.39 18.27
C PRO A 155 13.00 18.10 18.50
N ASN A 156 12.19 18.05 19.56
CA ASN A 156 11.34 16.90 19.88
C ASN A 156 9.95 16.96 19.24
N ALA A 157 9.65 17.98 18.42
CA ALA A 157 8.36 18.09 17.75
C ALA A 157 8.14 16.92 16.79
N LYS A 158 6.92 16.40 16.76
CA LYS A 158 6.53 15.36 15.81
C LYS A 158 5.97 15.98 14.55
N LEU A 159 6.57 15.60 13.42
CA LEU A 159 6.04 15.94 12.10
C LEU A 159 4.83 15.07 11.81
N LEU A 160 3.78 15.69 11.25
CA LEU A 160 2.50 15.04 10.97
C LEU A 160 2.09 15.23 9.51
N ILE A 161 1.67 14.11 8.91
CA ILE A 161 1.02 14.08 7.59
C ILE A 161 -0.34 13.41 7.76
N GLY A 162 -0.42 12.08 7.59
CA GLY A 162 -1.68 11.33 7.72
C GLY A 162 -2.08 10.91 9.13
N ASN A 163 -1.21 11.13 10.13
CA ASN A 163 -1.44 10.75 11.53
C ASN A 163 -1.71 9.23 11.78
N THR A 164 -1.39 8.37 10.81
CA THR A 164 -1.69 6.93 10.86
C THR A 164 -0.83 6.14 11.87
N GLU A 165 0.32 6.68 12.28
CA GLU A 165 1.15 6.13 13.36
C GLU A 165 1.01 6.95 14.64
N VAL A 166 1.29 8.27 14.57
CA VAL A 166 1.27 9.15 15.75
C VAL A 166 -0.08 9.12 16.46
N GLY A 167 -1.20 9.00 15.73
CA GLY A 167 -2.52 8.83 16.32
C GLY A 167 -2.65 7.54 17.14
N ILE A 168 -2.05 6.44 16.69
CA ILE A 168 -2.00 5.16 17.41
C ILE A 168 -1.11 5.27 18.65
N GLU A 169 0.05 5.91 18.52
CA GLU A 169 0.96 6.17 19.64
C GLU A 169 0.28 6.99 20.75
N MET A 170 -0.43 8.06 20.38
CA MET A 170 -1.14 8.90 21.34
C MET A 170 -2.35 8.18 21.96
N ARG A 171 -3.14 7.47 21.15
CA ARG A 171 -4.39 6.86 21.61
C ARG A 171 -4.17 5.55 22.37
N LEU A 172 -3.39 4.62 21.80
CA LEU A 172 -3.23 3.27 22.33
C LEU A 172 -1.99 3.13 23.22
N LYS A 173 -0.88 3.79 22.84
CA LYS A 173 0.37 3.76 23.63
C LYS A 173 0.46 4.89 24.66
N LYS A 174 -0.55 5.78 24.72
CA LYS A 174 -0.65 6.92 25.64
C LYS A 174 0.56 7.88 25.58
N MET A 175 1.26 7.93 24.45
CA MET A 175 2.40 8.83 24.26
C MET A 175 1.90 10.28 24.19
N ARG A 176 2.64 11.20 24.80
CA ARG A 176 2.27 12.63 24.84
C ARG A 176 3.28 13.45 24.05
N TYR A 177 2.79 14.12 23.01
CA TYR A 177 3.58 15.04 22.20
C TYR A 177 3.11 16.46 22.47
N GLN A 178 4.02 17.35 22.87
CA GLN A 178 3.68 18.74 23.20
C GLN A 178 3.61 19.65 21.97
N VAL A 179 4.38 19.32 20.93
CA VAL A 179 4.43 20.10 19.69
C VAL A 179 4.26 19.18 18.50
N LEU A 180 3.27 19.50 17.68
CA LEU A 180 2.93 18.81 16.46
C LEU A 180 3.06 19.77 15.28
N ILE A 181 3.74 19.36 14.21
CA ILE A 181 3.97 20.20 13.02
C ILE A 181 3.40 19.47 11.81
N SER A 182 2.30 19.95 11.25
CA SER A 182 1.75 19.42 10.02
C SER A 182 2.53 19.94 8.82
N VAL A 183 3.19 19.04 8.09
CA VAL A 183 4.00 19.36 6.90
C VAL A 183 3.26 19.10 5.58
N THR A 184 1.95 18.84 5.67
CA THR A 184 1.07 18.47 4.55
C THR A 184 1.03 19.48 3.41
N HIS A 185 1.24 20.77 3.70
CA HIS A 185 1.10 21.88 2.75
C HIS A 185 2.44 22.48 2.31
N VAL A 186 3.56 21.81 2.59
CA VAL A 186 4.91 22.27 2.25
C VAL A 186 5.27 21.74 0.85
N PRO A 187 5.36 22.59 -0.19
CA PRO A 187 5.50 22.13 -1.57
C PRO A 187 6.71 21.21 -1.80
N GLU A 188 7.85 21.55 -1.22
CA GLU A 188 9.11 20.81 -1.37
C GLU A 188 9.01 19.38 -0.85
N LEU A 189 8.18 19.12 0.16
CA LEU A 189 7.95 17.79 0.73
C LEU A 189 6.88 17.00 -0.05
N ASN A 190 6.14 17.63 -0.95
CA ASN A 190 5.08 16.99 -1.74
C ASN A 190 5.46 16.84 -3.22
N MET A 191 6.75 17.03 -3.55
CA MET A 191 7.22 16.91 -4.92
C MET A 191 7.26 15.45 -5.39
N LEU A 192 6.88 15.22 -6.64
CA LEU A 192 7.11 13.98 -7.38
C LEU A 192 7.76 14.37 -8.70
N ASN A 193 9.04 14.05 -8.86
CA ASN A 193 9.80 14.44 -10.03
C ASN A 193 10.47 13.24 -10.68
N VAL A 194 10.06 12.94 -11.92
CA VAL A 194 10.65 11.90 -12.77
C VAL A 194 11.87 12.50 -13.45
N LYS A 195 13.06 11.94 -13.18
CA LYS A 195 14.34 12.36 -13.75
C LYS A 195 14.86 11.32 -14.74
N GLU A 196 15.93 11.66 -15.43
CA GLU A 196 16.62 10.74 -16.35
C GLU A 196 17.21 9.53 -15.62
N ASP A 197 17.66 9.71 -14.37
CA ASP A 197 18.39 8.70 -13.58
C ASP A 197 17.54 8.02 -12.48
N GLY A 198 16.32 8.52 -12.22
CA GLY A 198 15.41 7.93 -11.25
C GLY A 198 14.19 8.81 -10.95
N ILE A 199 13.58 8.58 -9.80
CA ILE A 199 12.44 9.36 -9.30
C ILE A 199 12.84 10.02 -7.99
N GLU A 200 12.61 11.33 -7.88
CA GLU A 200 12.67 12.05 -6.63
C GLU A 200 11.28 12.20 -6.01
N ILE A 201 11.12 11.73 -4.78
CA ILE A 201 9.87 11.58 -4.05
C ILE A 201 9.95 12.38 -2.75
N GLY A 202 9.15 13.42 -2.60
CA GLY A 202 9.06 14.21 -1.38
C GLY A 202 8.55 13.39 -0.20
N ALA A 203 9.04 13.67 1.01
CA ALA A 203 8.72 12.89 2.20
C ALA A 203 7.22 12.94 2.61
N ALA A 204 6.48 13.97 2.21
CA ALA A 204 5.05 14.15 2.49
C ALA A 204 4.10 13.62 1.39
N VAL A 205 4.64 13.11 0.29
CA VAL A 205 3.86 12.44 -0.77
C VAL A 205 3.04 11.29 -0.17
N ARG A 206 1.78 11.16 -0.58
CA ARG A 206 0.87 10.11 -0.10
C ARG A 206 1.13 8.82 -0.84
N LEU A 207 0.92 7.68 -0.18
CA LEU A 207 1.16 6.37 -0.80
C LEU A 207 0.30 6.16 -2.06
N THR A 208 -0.92 6.69 -2.09
CA THR A 208 -1.77 6.64 -3.30
C THR A 208 -1.19 7.46 -4.45
N GLU A 209 -0.66 8.65 -4.20
CA GLU A 209 -0.01 9.49 -5.23
C GLU A 209 1.24 8.79 -5.79
N LEU A 210 2.04 8.19 -4.90
CA LEU A 210 3.21 7.40 -5.28
C LEU A 210 2.81 6.18 -6.14
N LEU A 211 1.76 5.45 -5.73
CA LEU A 211 1.26 4.29 -6.46
C LEU A 211 0.80 4.65 -7.87
N ASN A 212 0.09 5.78 -8.02
CA ASN A 212 -0.36 6.28 -9.32
C ASN A 212 0.83 6.61 -10.22
N LEU A 213 1.84 7.30 -9.68
CA LEU A 213 3.07 7.60 -10.44
C LEU A 213 3.77 6.30 -10.87
N PHE A 214 3.92 5.32 -9.98
CA PHE A 214 4.55 4.05 -10.33
C PHE A 214 3.80 3.30 -11.43
N ARG A 215 2.46 3.28 -11.38
CA ARG A 215 1.63 2.69 -12.44
C ARG A 215 1.82 3.43 -13.76
N GLU A 216 1.86 4.76 -13.73
CA GLU A 216 2.10 5.59 -14.92
C GLU A 216 3.46 5.29 -15.55
N VAL A 217 4.57 5.43 -14.80
CA VAL A 217 5.92 5.22 -15.35
C VAL A 217 6.14 3.78 -15.80
N ALA A 218 5.50 2.79 -15.16
CA ALA A 218 5.59 1.38 -15.57
C ALA A 218 4.95 1.10 -16.94
N THR A 219 4.04 1.97 -17.40
CA THR A 219 3.44 1.90 -18.74
C THR A 219 4.18 2.72 -19.79
N GLN A 220 4.83 3.82 -19.38
CA GLN A 220 5.51 4.75 -20.29
C GLN A 220 6.98 4.42 -20.54
N ARG A 221 7.66 3.77 -19.58
CA ARG A 221 9.10 3.48 -19.65
C ARG A 221 9.38 2.00 -19.99
N PRO A 222 10.58 1.68 -20.53
CA PRO A 222 10.99 0.30 -20.75
C PRO A 222 10.85 -0.58 -19.50
N ALA A 223 10.45 -1.83 -19.72
CA ALA A 223 10.17 -2.77 -18.63
C ALA A 223 11.38 -3.03 -17.70
N HIS A 224 12.61 -2.92 -18.23
CA HIS A 224 13.84 -3.13 -17.48
C HIS A 224 14.20 -1.95 -16.57
N GLU A 225 13.68 -0.73 -16.82
CA GLU A 225 13.94 0.45 -15.98
C GLU A 225 13.00 0.54 -14.77
N THR A 226 11.86 -0.14 -14.85
CA THR A 226 10.75 0.01 -13.91
C THR A 226 10.56 -1.21 -13.00
N SER A 227 11.56 -2.10 -12.89
CA SER A 227 11.43 -3.30 -12.05
C SER A 227 11.20 -2.94 -10.59
N ALA A 228 11.88 -1.91 -10.07
CA ALA A 228 11.64 -1.41 -8.71
C ALA A 228 10.20 -0.87 -8.54
N CYS A 229 9.72 -0.06 -9.49
CA CYS A 229 8.36 0.49 -9.45
C CYS A 229 7.30 -0.62 -9.41
N LYS A 230 7.47 -1.67 -10.22
CA LYS A 230 6.59 -2.85 -10.21
C LYS A 230 6.57 -3.55 -8.86
N ALA A 231 7.73 -3.72 -8.23
CA ALA A 231 7.81 -4.32 -6.89
C ALA A 231 7.08 -3.48 -5.84
N PHE A 232 7.19 -2.14 -5.89
CA PHE A 232 6.42 -1.26 -5.03
C PHE A 232 4.90 -1.33 -5.29
N ILE A 233 4.46 -1.42 -6.55
CA ILE A 233 3.04 -1.57 -6.90
C ILE A 233 2.47 -2.83 -6.25
N GLU A 234 3.13 -3.97 -6.44
CA GLU A 234 2.69 -5.25 -5.87
C GLU A 234 2.71 -5.23 -4.33
N GLN A 235 3.72 -4.61 -3.72
CA GLN A 235 3.78 -4.50 -2.26
C GLN A 235 2.66 -3.60 -1.70
N LEU A 236 2.35 -2.49 -2.38
CA LEU A 236 1.29 -1.54 -2.00
C LEU A 236 -0.12 -2.08 -2.24
N LYS A 237 -0.28 -3.08 -3.12
CA LYS A 237 -1.54 -3.81 -3.30
C LYS A 237 -1.99 -4.47 -2.00
N TRP A 238 -1.05 -5.07 -1.26
CA TRP A 238 -1.30 -5.83 -0.04
C TRP A 238 -0.99 -5.07 1.26
N PHE A 239 -0.74 -3.76 1.18
CA PHE A 239 -0.28 -2.94 2.31
C PHE A 239 -1.38 -2.67 3.35
N ALA A 240 -2.34 -1.82 2.99
CA ALA A 240 -3.46 -1.40 3.82
C ALA A 240 -4.61 -0.93 2.92
N GLY A 241 -5.79 -0.73 3.50
CA GLY A 241 -6.92 -0.15 2.78
C GLY A 241 -6.62 1.21 2.12
N THR A 242 -7.36 1.52 1.05
CA THR A 242 -7.26 2.78 0.30
C THR A 242 -7.35 4.03 1.19
N GLN A 243 -8.15 3.96 2.26
CA GLN A 243 -8.30 5.03 3.25
C GLN A 243 -6.97 5.37 3.94
N ILE A 244 -6.18 4.37 4.30
CA ILE A 244 -4.87 4.55 4.91
C ILE A 244 -3.88 5.05 3.86
N LYS A 245 -3.86 4.46 2.65
CA LYS A 245 -2.95 4.87 1.56
C LYS A 245 -3.15 6.33 1.13
N ASN A 246 -4.38 6.84 1.19
CA ASN A 246 -4.73 8.21 0.81
C ASN A 246 -4.19 9.28 1.77
N VAL A 247 -3.77 8.91 2.98
CA VAL A 247 -3.26 9.87 3.98
C VAL A 247 -1.86 9.52 4.50
N ALA A 248 -1.50 8.24 4.53
CA ALA A 248 -0.17 7.79 4.88
C ALA A 248 0.85 8.34 3.88
N SER A 249 2.00 8.76 4.40
CA SER A 249 3.07 9.36 3.59
C SER A 249 4.27 8.45 3.51
N VAL A 250 5.05 8.62 2.44
CA VAL A 250 6.29 7.86 2.22
C VAL A 250 7.28 8.12 3.36
N GLY A 251 7.53 9.38 3.68
CA GLY A 251 8.45 9.76 4.75
C GLY A 251 7.95 9.37 6.14
N GLY A 252 6.62 9.41 6.37
CA GLY A 252 6.03 8.88 7.59
C GLY A 252 6.26 7.39 7.76
N ASN A 253 6.08 6.59 6.70
CA ASN A 253 6.36 5.16 6.72
C ASN A 253 7.84 4.86 6.98
N VAL A 254 8.75 5.54 6.26
CA VAL A 254 10.21 5.40 6.42
C VAL A 254 10.66 5.79 7.83
N CYS A 255 10.33 7.01 8.29
CA CYS A 255 10.80 7.53 9.58
C CYS A 255 10.16 6.84 10.79
N THR A 256 9.01 6.17 10.63
CA THR A 256 8.45 5.32 11.69
C THR A 256 9.37 4.14 12.00
N ALA A 257 10.14 3.67 11.01
CA ALA A 257 11.10 2.57 11.14
C ALA A 257 10.50 1.35 11.87
N SER A 258 9.29 0.97 11.45
CA SER A 258 8.65 -0.25 11.94
C SER A 258 9.47 -1.46 11.47
N PRO A 259 9.77 -2.43 12.35
CA PRO A 259 10.52 -3.64 11.97
C PRO A 259 9.79 -4.49 10.91
N ILE A 260 8.46 -4.31 10.81
CA ILE A 260 7.57 -5.01 9.88
C ILE A 260 7.03 -4.05 8.81
N SER A 261 7.71 -2.93 8.54
CA SER A 261 7.35 -2.07 7.40
C SER A 261 7.49 -2.86 6.10
N ASP A 262 6.45 -2.86 5.28
CA ASP A 262 6.45 -3.49 3.96
C ASP A 262 7.35 -2.76 2.95
N LEU A 263 7.57 -1.45 3.13
CA LEU A 263 8.29 -0.63 2.13
C LEU A 263 9.77 -0.46 2.46
N ASN A 264 10.16 -0.50 3.74
CA ASN A 264 11.56 -0.27 4.14
C ASN A 264 12.53 -1.28 3.51
N PRO A 265 12.25 -2.60 3.51
CA PRO A 265 13.10 -3.56 2.82
C PRO A 265 13.21 -3.27 1.32
N LEU A 266 12.15 -2.82 0.65
CA LEU A 266 12.21 -2.46 -0.77
C LEU A 266 13.06 -1.23 -1.02
N TRP A 267 12.97 -0.18 -0.19
CA TRP A 267 13.84 0.99 -0.32
C TRP A 267 15.33 0.60 -0.18
N MET A 268 15.64 -0.31 0.76
CA MET A 268 16.98 -0.84 0.97
C MET A 268 17.46 -1.68 -0.22
N ALA A 269 16.62 -2.61 -0.67
CA ALA A 269 16.93 -3.49 -1.81
C ALA A 269 17.13 -2.70 -3.10
N ALA A 270 16.26 -1.72 -3.38
CA ALA A 270 16.30 -0.87 -4.57
C ALA A 270 17.40 0.22 -4.52
N ARG A 271 18.26 0.22 -3.49
CA ARG A 271 19.35 1.21 -3.31
C ARG A 271 18.87 2.65 -3.35
N ALA A 272 17.71 2.91 -2.75
CA ALA A 272 17.20 4.26 -2.63
C ALA A 272 18.15 5.13 -1.79
N LYS A 273 18.28 6.41 -2.17
CA LYS A 273 19.05 7.40 -1.43
C LYS A 273 18.10 8.35 -0.72
N PHE A 274 18.29 8.55 0.57
CA PHE A 274 17.48 9.46 1.38
C PHE A 274 18.19 10.80 1.49
N ARG A 275 17.50 11.88 1.11
CA ARG A 275 17.96 13.26 1.23
C ARG A 275 17.46 13.82 2.55
N ILE A 276 18.38 14.24 3.40
CA ILE A 276 18.12 14.75 4.74
C ILE A 276 18.55 16.20 4.77
N ILE A 277 17.72 17.07 5.36
CA ILE A 277 18.01 18.49 5.50
C ILE A 277 17.96 18.87 6.98
N ASN A 278 18.92 19.69 7.41
CA ASN A 278 18.96 20.21 8.77
C ASN A 278 18.34 21.61 8.88
N SER A 279 18.23 22.11 10.10
CA SER A 279 17.66 23.43 10.40
C SER A 279 18.36 24.59 9.67
N SER A 280 19.67 24.47 9.44
CA SER A 280 20.49 25.46 8.71
C SER A 280 20.35 25.38 7.18
N GLY A 281 19.59 24.42 6.66
CA GLY A 281 19.42 24.20 5.22
C GLY A 281 20.50 23.35 4.56
N ASN A 282 21.44 22.79 5.32
CA ASN A 282 22.45 21.87 4.79
C ASN A 282 21.79 20.53 4.45
N VAL A 283 22.14 19.98 3.29
CA VAL A 283 21.60 18.70 2.80
C VAL A 283 22.70 17.64 2.82
N ARG A 284 22.38 16.48 3.39
CA ARG A 284 23.18 15.26 3.29
C ARG A 284 22.38 14.12 2.70
N ASN A 285 23.09 13.14 2.15
CA ASN A 285 22.49 11.93 1.59
C ASN A 285 22.94 10.71 2.40
N THR A 286 22.05 9.74 2.56
CA THR A 286 22.39 8.42 3.09
C THR A 286 21.69 7.34 2.26
N LEU A 287 22.28 6.14 2.18
CA LEU A 287 21.60 5.01 1.55
C LEU A 287 20.51 4.49 2.49
N ALA A 288 19.41 3.99 1.92
CA ALA A 288 18.32 3.41 2.71
C ALA A 288 18.81 2.30 3.67
N GLU A 289 19.80 1.50 3.27
CA GLU A 289 20.37 0.44 4.11
C GLU A 289 21.09 0.96 5.37
N ASN A 290 21.58 2.20 5.35
CA ASN A 290 22.30 2.82 6.47
C ASN A 290 21.40 3.70 7.34
N PHE A 291 20.14 3.90 6.94
CA PHE A 291 19.24 4.84 7.62
C PHE A 291 18.60 4.28 8.89
N PHE A 292 18.41 2.96 8.97
CA PHE A 292 17.76 2.31 10.10
C PHE A 292 18.80 1.86 11.12
N LEU A 293 18.76 2.44 12.32
CA LEU A 293 19.79 2.26 13.35
C LEU A 293 19.38 1.31 14.48
N GLY A 294 18.12 0.90 14.53
CA GLY A 294 17.56 0.10 15.61
C GLY A 294 16.05 0.16 15.66
N TYR A 295 15.48 -0.41 16.73
CA TYR A 295 14.03 -0.43 16.93
C TYR A 295 13.44 0.98 16.95
N ARG A 296 12.67 1.31 15.89
CA ARG A 296 12.06 2.63 15.68
C ARG A 296 13.06 3.79 15.79
N LYS A 297 14.32 3.54 15.41
CA LYS A 297 15.41 4.51 15.45
C LYS A 297 16.01 4.68 14.06
N VAL A 298 16.14 5.93 13.63
CA VAL A 298 16.67 6.31 12.31
C VAL A 298 17.87 7.25 12.44
N ASP A 299 18.65 7.35 11.37
CA ASP A 299 19.77 8.27 11.21
C ASP A 299 19.27 9.70 10.90
N LEU A 300 18.62 10.33 11.88
CA LEU A 300 18.24 11.74 11.87
C LEU A 300 18.67 12.39 13.19
N ALA A 301 19.39 13.50 13.10
CA ALA A 301 19.66 14.37 14.24
C ALA A 301 18.38 15.12 14.69
N GLY A 302 18.43 15.72 15.87
CA GLY A 302 17.26 16.38 16.48
C GLY A 302 16.69 17.54 15.66
N ASP A 303 17.53 18.21 14.88
CA ASP A 303 17.17 19.34 14.02
C ASP A 303 17.02 18.96 12.53
N GLU A 304 17.16 17.67 12.20
CA GLU A 304 17.05 17.15 10.84
C GLU A 304 15.64 16.63 10.52
N ILE A 305 15.31 16.66 9.23
CA ILE A 305 14.13 16.03 8.67
C ILE A 305 14.49 15.27 7.39
N LEU A 306 13.72 14.21 7.08
CA LEU A 306 13.75 13.61 5.75
C LEU A 306 13.08 14.56 4.76
N LEU A 307 13.84 15.02 3.75
CA LEU A 307 13.36 15.92 2.71
C LEU A 307 12.70 15.13 1.57
N SER A 308 13.44 14.20 1.00
CA SER A 308 12.98 13.38 -0.13
C SER A 308 13.74 12.06 -0.21
N ILE A 309 13.22 11.15 -1.03
CA ILE A 309 13.77 9.85 -1.34
C ILE A 309 14.03 9.82 -2.85
N PHE A 310 15.23 9.41 -3.24
CA PHE A 310 15.59 9.19 -4.61
C PHE A 310 15.63 7.68 -4.90
N LEU A 311 14.76 7.22 -5.80
CA LEU A 311 14.68 5.84 -6.28
C LEU A 311 15.33 5.76 -7.67
N PRO A 312 16.49 5.10 -7.84
CA PRO A 312 17.12 4.98 -9.15
C PRO A 312 16.32 4.08 -10.10
N TRP A 313 16.43 4.33 -11.40
CA TRP A 313 15.98 3.36 -12.40
C TRP A 313 16.79 2.08 -12.35
N THR A 314 16.16 0.94 -12.64
CA THR A 314 16.87 -0.33 -12.77
C THR A 314 17.59 -0.42 -14.12
N ARG A 315 18.74 -1.08 -14.16
CA ARG A 315 19.52 -1.29 -15.39
C ARG A 315 19.01 -2.51 -16.16
N PRO A 316 19.43 -2.72 -17.43
CA PRO A 316 19.24 -4.01 -18.10
C PRO A 316 19.74 -5.17 -17.22
N PHE A 317 18.94 -6.25 -17.17
CA PHE A 317 19.21 -7.44 -16.34
C PHE A 317 19.27 -7.18 -14.83
N GLU A 318 18.70 -6.07 -14.37
CA GLU A 318 18.50 -5.77 -12.97
C GLU A 318 17.03 -5.97 -12.58
N PHE A 319 16.81 -6.85 -11.61
CA PHE A 319 15.49 -7.29 -11.18
C PHE A 319 15.29 -6.95 -9.71
N VAL A 320 14.12 -6.42 -9.38
CA VAL A 320 13.68 -6.15 -8.01
C VAL A 320 12.38 -6.90 -7.78
N LYS A 321 12.27 -7.59 -6.64
CA LYS A 321 11.10 -8.37 -6.25
C LYS A 321 10.80 -8.21 -4.77
N GLU A 322 9.52 -8.03 -4.49
CA GLU A 322 8.87 -7.94 -3.20
C GLU A 322 8.32 -9.29 -2.75
N PHE A 323 8.31 -9.52 -1.44
CA PHE A 323 7.65 -10.67 -0.81
C PHE A 323 7.00 -10.23 0.50
N LYS A 324 5.81 -10.76 0.79
CA LYS A 324 5.10 -10.53 2.05
C LYS A 324 4.36 -11.79 2.47
N GLN A 325 4.51 -12.17 3.73
CA GLN A 325 3.69 -13.17 4.39
C GLN A 325 2.93 -12.51 5.54
N ALA A 326 1.62 -12.75 5.60
CA ALA A 326 0.72 -12.26 6.64
C ALA A 326 -0.35 -13.33 6.97
N HIS A 327 -1.22 -13.10 7.96
CA HIS A 327 -2.30 -14.04 8.30
C HIS A 327 -3.46 -14.00 7.32
N ARG A 328 -3.67 -12.84 6.69
CA ARG A 328 -4.67 -12.64 5.63
C ARG A 328 -4.04 -11.90 4.46
N ARG A 329 -4.65 -12.04 3.29
CA ARG A 329 -4.14 -11.48 2.02
C ARG A 329 -4.06 -9.94 2.04
N GLU A 330 -5.06 -9.29 2.64
CA GLU A 330 -5.24 -7.83 2.58
C GLU A 330 -5.35 -7.22 3.97
N ASP A 331 -4.92 -5.95 4.08
CA ASP A 331 -5.06 -5.11 5.28
C ASP A 331 -4.42 -5.70 6.54
N ASP A 332 -3.31 -6.43 6.41
CA ASP A 332 -2.63 -7.07 7.54
C ASP A 332 -1.16 -6.70 7.62
N ILE A 333 -0.61 -6.75 8.82
CA ILE A 333 0.81 -6.53 9.05
C ILE A 333 1.60 -7.78 8.63
N ALA A 334 2.82 -7.57 8.12
CA ALA A 334 3.67 -8.69 7.75
C ALA A 334 4.16 -9.46 9.00
N ILE A 335 4.15 -10.78 8.88
CA ILE A 335 4.92 -11.69 9.74
C ILE A 335 6.40 -11.60 9.34
N VAL A 336 6.68 -11.81 8.05
CA VAL A 336 7.96 -11.56 7.38
C VAL A 336 7.67 -10.93 6.03
N ASN A 337 8.52 -10.00 5.62
CA ASN A 337 8.53 -9.45 4.28
C ASN A 337 9.97 -9.30 3.80
N ALA A 338 10.15 -9.17 2.48
CA ALA A 338 11.46 -8.99 1.89
C ALA A 338 11.41 -8.09 0.66
N GLY A 339 12.47 -7.30 0.50
CA GLY A 339 12.84 -6.68 -0.76
C GLY A 339 14.11 -7.34 -1.26
N MET A 340 14.08 -7.83 -2.49
CA MET A 340 15.22 -8.51 -3.11
C MET A 340 15.56 -7.83 -4.42
N ARG A 341 16.85 -7.67 -4.68
CA ARG A 341 17.38 -7.11 -5.92
C ARG A 341 18.59 -7.91 -6.37
N VAL A 342 18.63 -8.23 -7.66
CA VAL A 342 19.79 -8.86 -8.30
C VAL A 342 20.05 -8.21 -9.66
N CYS A 343 21.31 -7.97 -9.97
CA CYS A 343 21.77 -7.58 -11.30
C CYS A 343 22.60 -8.72 -11.88
N LEU A 344 22.19 -9.22 -13.04
CA LEU A 344 22.88 -10.28 -13.74
C LEU A 344 23.76 -9.70 -14.86
N GLU A 345 24.87 -10.36 -15.13
CA GLU A 345 25.72 -10.12 -16.28
C GLU A 345 25.93 -11.43 -17.04
N GLU A 346 25.98 -11.34 -18.36
CA GLU A 346 26.31 -12.47 -19.22
C GLU A 346 27.83 -12.63 -19.27
N LYS A 347 28.33 -13.82 -18.91
CA LYS A 347 29.74 -14.18 -18.97
C LYS A 347 29.89 -15.50 -19.72
N GLY A 348 30.18 -15.40 -21.02
CA GLY A 348 30.15 -16.56 -21.92
C GLY A 348 28.70 -16.98 -22.16
N GLU A 349 28.38 -18.25 -21.92
CA GLU A 349 27.01 -18.79 -22.05
C GLU A 349 26.24 -18.83 -20.72
N GLU A 350 26.74 -18.15 -19.68
CA GLU A 350 26.20 -18.22 -18.33
C GLU A 350 25.86 -16.85 -17.75
N TRP A 351 24.81 -16.83 -16.93
CA TRP A 351 24.42 -15.66 -16.15
C TRP A 351 25.12 -15.68 -14.80
N VAL A 352 25.80 -14.58 -14.48
CA VAL A 352 26.53 -14.40 -13.23
C VAL A 352 25.93 -13.21 -12.47
N VAL A 353 25.87 -13.33 -11.14
CA VAL A 353 25.43 -12.22 -10.28
C VAL A 353 26.53 -11.17 -10.24
N SER A 354 26.31 -10.04 -10.89
CA SER A 354 27.22 -8.89 -10.82
C SER A 354 27.04 -8.09 -9.53
N ASP A 355 25.80 -8.07 -9.00
CA ASP A 355 25.43 -7.25 -7.85
C ASP A 355 24.12 -7.75 -7.22
N ALA A 356 23.98 -7.61 -5.90
CA ALA A 356 22.81 -8.06 -5.17
C ALA A 356 22.50 -7.24 -3.91
N SER A 357 21.23 -7.19 -3.51
CA SER A 357 20.78 -6.59 -2.25
C SER A 357 19.53 -7.33 -1.76
N PHE A 358 19.58 -7.85 -0.54
CA PHE A 358 18.48 -8.57 0.09
C PHE A 358 18.20 -7.94 1.44
N ALA A 359 16.98 -7.46 1.64
CA ALA A 359 16.54 -6.87 2.89
C ALA A 359 15.26 -7.55 3.37
N TYR A 360 15.14 -7.73 4.67
CA TYR A 360 14.03 -8.43 5.31
C TYR A 360 13.42 -7.57 6.43
N GLY A 361 12.12 -7.68 6.62
CA GLY A 361 11.41 -7.19 7.81
C GLY A 361 10.78 -8.34 8.59
N GLY A 362 10.43 -8.07 9.85
CA GLY A 362 9.82 -9.06 10.76
C GLY A 362 10.79 -10.09 11.35
N VAL A 363 12.07 -10.03 10.98
CA VAL A 363 13.12 -10.97 11.42
C VAL A 363 14.17 -10.35 12.35
N ALA A 364 14.07 -9.05 12.61
CA ALA A 364 14.95 -8.30 13.50
C ALA A 364 14.22 -7.08 14.07
N PRO A 365 14.77 -6.35 15.07
CA PRO A 365 14.19 -5.11 15.57
C PRO A 365 14.20 -3.94 14.57
N LEU A 366 14.76 -4.12 13.38
CA LEU A 366 14.74 -3.18 12.26
C LEU A 366 14.67 -3.97 10.95
N SER A 367 14.43 -3.29 9.82
CA SER A 367 14.66 -3.91 8.51
C SER A 367 16.15 -4.23 8.36
N LEU A 368 16.47 -5.49 8.01
CA LEU A 368 17.81 -6.06 8.07
C LEU A 368 18.31 -6.43 6.67
N CYS A 369 19.52 -6.01 6.31
CA CYS A 369 20.22 -6.49 5.11
C CYS A 369 20.92 -7.83 5.38
N ALA A 370 20.74 -8.81 4.50
CA ALA A 370 21.48 -10.08 4.51
C ALA A 370 22.85 -9.91 3.82
N ASN A 371 23.79 -9.29 4.53
CA ASN A 371 25.09 -8.89 3.97
C ASN A 371 25.99 -10.07 3.62
N LYS A 372 26.02 -11.14 4.42
CA LYS A 372 26.84 -12.31 4.08
C LYS A 372 26.29 -13.02 2.83
N THR A 373 24.97 -13.09 2.71
CA THR A 373 24.27 -13.71 1.58
C THR A 373 24.51 -12.93 0.30
N LYS A 374 24.44 -11.59 0.34
CA LYS A 374 24.73 -10.76 -0.86
C LYS A 374 26.19 -10.91 -1.29
N GLU A 375 27.13 -10.90 -0.36
CA GLU A 375 28.57 -11.08 -0.63
C GLU A 375 28.86 -12.47 -1.21
N PHE A 376 28.23 -13.52 -0.70
CA PHE A 376 28.38 -14.88 -1.20
C PHE A 376 27.91 -15.03 -2.66
N LEU A 377 26.80 -14.37 -3.01
CA LEU A 377 26.17 -14.49 -4.32
C LEU A 377 26.94 -13.75 -5.43
N ILE A 378 27.57 -12.61 -5.12
CA ILE A 378 28.32 -11.83 -6.10
C ILE A 378 29.44 -12.68 -6.73
N GLY A 379 29.48 -12.70 -8.07
CA GLY A 379 30.40 -13.51 -8.86
C GLY A 379 30.00 -14.97 -9.05
N LYS A 380 28.87 -15.43 -8.49
CA LYS A 380 28.36 -16.81 -8.68
C LYS A 380 27.42 -16.90 -9.88
N LYS A 381 27.37 -18.10 -10.48
CA LYS A 381 26.45 -18.45 -11.55
C LYS A 381 25.01 -18.54 -11.01
N TRP A 382 24.04 -18.04 -11.76
CA TRP A 382 22.63 -18.05 -11.36
C TRP A 382 22.00 -19.44 -11.59
N ASN A 383 22.13 -20.36 -10.63
CA ASN A 383 21.62 -21.72 -10.74
C ASN A 383 21.15 -22.32 -9.39
N GLN A 384 20.54 -23.52 -9.45
CA GLN A 384 19.96 -24.20 -8.29
C GLN A 384 20.99 -24.53 -7.20
N ILE A 385 22.23 -24.86 -7.57
CA ILE A 385 23.28 -25.20 -6.60
C ILE A 385 23.64 -23.97 -5.77
N VAL A 386 23.77 -22.82 -6.43
CA VAL A 386 24.07 -21.54 -5.77
C VAL A 386 22.92 -21.11 -4.87
N LEU A 387 21.66 -21.34 -5.27
CA LEU A 387 20.48 -21.09 -4.42
C LEU A 387 20.57 -21.86 -3.09
N GLN A 388 20.81 -23.17 -3.13
CA GLN A 388 20.88 -23.98 -1.90
C GLN A 388 21.99 -23.51 -0.96
N ASN A 389 23.16 -23.17 -1.52
CA ASN A 389 24.26 -22.64 -0.72
C ASN A 389 23.95 -21.24 -0.16
N ALA A 390 23.26 -20.38 -0.92
CA ALA A 390 22.85 -19.06 -0.44
C ALA A 390 21.83 -19.16 0.71
N LEU A 391 20.91 -20.13 0.68
CA LEU A 391 19.99 -20.38 1.79
C LEU A 391 20.72 -20.79 3.07
N ASN A 392 21.79 -21.59 2.98
CA ASN A 392 22.62 -21.92 4.13
C ASN A 392 23.36 -20.69 4.68
N VAL A 393 23.83 -19.79 3.81
CA VAL A 393 24.46 -18.52 4.24
C VAL A 393 23.43 -17.60 4.89
N LEU A 394 22.20 -17.55 4.37
CA LEU A 394 21.11 -16.71 4.89
C LEU A 394 20.77 -17.01 6.35
N GLN A 395 20.84 -18.28 6.77
CA GLN A 395 20.67 -18.69 8.17
C GLN A 395 21.69 -18.05 9.12
N THR A 396 22.82 -17.57 8.59
CA THR A 396 23.85 -16.87 9.38
C THR A 396 23.69 -15.35 9.39
N ASP A 397 22.88 -14.79 8.48
CA ASP A 397 22.46 -13.38 8.48
C ASP A 397 21.22 -13.19 9.36
N ILE A 398 20.23 -14.08 9.21
CA ILE A 398 18.95 -14.02 9.92
C ILE A 398 18.97 -15.02 11.08
N VAL A 399 19.19 -14.50 12.29
CA VAL A 399 19.23 -15.31 13.52
C VAL A 399 18.08 -14.90 14.43
N LEU A 400 17.05 -15.74 14.48
CA LEU A 400 15.92 -15.60 15.40
C LEU A 400 16.09 -16.54 16.59
N LYS A 401 16.03 -15.99 17.81
CA LYS A 401 16.01 -16.79 19.05
C LYS A 401 14.60 -17.34 19.28
N GLU A 402 14.49 -18.44 20.02
CA GLU A 402 13.20 -19.05 20.37
C GLU A 402 12.24 -18.06 21.08
N ASP A 403 12.78 -17.12 21.86
CA ASP A 403 12.06 -16.08 22.58
C ASP A 403 11.86 -14.79 21.76
N ALA A 404 12.14 -14.82 20.45
CA ALA A 404 12.02 -13.63 19.60
C ALA A 404 10.57 -13.07 19.62
N PRO A 405 10.40 -11.75 19.83
CA PRO A 405 9.10 -11.11 19.77
C PRO A 405 8.33 -11.44 18.49
N GLY A 406 7.03 -11.69 18.62
CA GLY A 406 6.16 -12.15 17.53
C GLY A 406 6.03 -13.68 17.40
N GLY A 407 6.89 -14.47 18.06
CA GLY A 407 6.81 -15.94 18.01
C GLY A 407 7.04 -16.51 16.62
N MET A 408 6.46 -17.67 16.29
CA MET A 408 6.52 -18.27 14.94
C MET A 408 7.96 -18.43 14.38
N VAL A 409 8.94 -18.69 15.26
CA VAL A 409 10.36 -18.64 14.90
C VAL A 409 10.73 -19.65 13.81
N GLU A 410 10.14 -20.84 13.80
CA GLU A 410 10.37 -21.85 12.75
C GLU A 410 9.66 -21.50 11.43
N PHE A 411 8.54 -20.77 11.50
CA PHE A 411 7.78 -20.34 10.32
C PHE A 411 8.36 -19.09 9.66
N ARG A 412 9.04 -18.25 10.45
CA ARG A 412 9.78 -17.06 10.00
C ARG A 412 11.16 -17.45 9.51
#